data_AF-A0A2X2IS28-F1
#
_entry.id   AF-A0A2X2IS28-F1
#
_cell.length_a   1.000
_cell.length_b   1.000
_cell.length_c   1.000
_cell.angle_alpha   90.00
_cell.angle_beta   90.00
_cell.angle_gamma   90.00
#
_symmetry.space_group_name_H-M   'P 1'
#
loop_
_entity.id
_entity.type
_entity.pdbx_description
1 polymer ?
#
loop_
_entity_poly.entity_id
_entity_poly.type
_entity_poly.pdbx_seq_one_letter_code
_entity_poly.pdbx_strand_id
1 'polypeptide(L)'
;MQYPNQELEKLIDKYLKGEANSEEIDVVERFFDSFSSRPNLSKTLPDHVQKALKARIHGRIIKKLTRRNQKIFNFPRIAAAAAILCIAFTSLYLYKITQSNNQELTLTNGQQQRIVLEDGTKVTLNASSKIIYPPHSKIPAHVKLL
;
A
#
# COMPACT_ATOMS: atom_id res chain seq x y z
N MET A 1 -12.84 -56.98 20.44
CA MET A 1 -12.36 -57.38 19.11
C MET A 1 -11.23 -56.45 18.73
N GLN A 2 -10.06 -56.97 18.41
CA GLN A 2 -8.85 -56.18 18.13
C GLN A 2 -8.49 -56.39 16.67
N TYR A 3 -9.04 -55.55 15.80
CA TYR A 3 -8.66 -55.55 14.39
C TYR A 3 -7.31 -54.84 14.24
N PRO A 4 -6.34 -55.38 13.49
CA PRO A 4 -5.12 -54.66 13.20
C PRO A 4 -5.47 -53.39 12.40
N ASN A 5 -5.13 -52.22 12.94
CA ASN A 5 -5.53 -50.90 12.41
C ASN A 5 -5.34 -50.72 10.89
N GLN A 6 -4.38 -51.43 10.30
CA GLN A 6 -4.06 -51.34 8.87
C GLN A 6 -5.10 -52.01 7.95
N GLU A 7 -5.80 -53.05 8.40
CA GLU A 7 -6.83 -53.72 7.58
C GLU A 7 -8.12 -52.91 7.59
N LEU A 8 -8.47 -52.35 8.73
CA LEU A 8 -9.63 -51.48 8.87
C LEU A 8 -9.48 -50.19 8.05
N GLU A 9 -8.29 -49.59 8.02
CA GLU A 9 -8.03 -48.39 7.21
C GLU A 9 -8.29 -48.65 5.72
N LYS A 10 -7.85 -49.81 5.22
CA LYS A 10 -8.15 -50.23 3.83
C LYS A 10 -9.64 -50.47 3.60
N LEU A 11 -10.33 -51.04 4.59
CA LEU A 11 -11.76 -51.30 4.53
C LEU A 11 -12.58 -50.00 4.49
N ILE A 12 -12.18 -49.01 5.29
CA ILE A 12 -12.78 -47.67 5.31
C ILE A 12 -12.54 -46.96 3.98
N ASP A 13 -11.34 -47.02 3.42
CA ASP A 13 -11.04 -46.42 2.11
C ASP A 13 -11.90 -47.04 1.00
N LYS A 14 -12.07 -48.36 1.02
CA LYS A 14 -12.94 -49.09 0.09
C LYS A 14 -14.43 -48.75 0.27
N TYR A 15 -14.87 -48.60 1.52
CA TYR A 15 -16.23 -48.15 1.87
C TYR A 15 -16.51 -46.73 1.34
N LEU A 16 -15.56 -45.81 1.51
CA LEU A 16 -15.68 -44.42 1.01
C LEU A 16 -15.71 -44.32 -0.52
N LYS A 17 -15.09 -45.29 -1.21
CA LYS A 17 -15.11 -45.38 -2.68
C LYS A 17 -16.37 -46.07 -3.22
N GLY A 18 -17.22 -46.65 -2.37
CA GLY A 18 -18.41 -47.39 -2.77
C GLY A 18 -18.12 -48.76 -3.39
N GLU A 19 -16.91 -49.29 -3.19
CA GLU A 19 -16.44 -50.56 -3.76
C GLU A 19 -16.56 -51.73 -2.75
N ALA A 20 -17.03 -51.46 -1.52
CA ALA A 20 -17.12 -52.43 -0.45
C ALA A 20 -18.29 -53.41 -0.63
N ASN A 21 -18.08 -54.68 -0.27
CA ASN A 21 -19.12 -55.69 -0.24
C ASN A 21 -20.00 -55.57 1.02
N SER A 22 -21.19 -56.21 1.03
CA SER A 22 -22.12 -56.18 2.16
C SER A 22 -21.49 -56.62 3.49
N GLU A 23 -20.63 -57.63 3.48
CA GLU A 23 -19.93 -58.10 4.69
C GLU A 23 -18.90 -57.07 5.20
N GLU A 24 -18.25 -56.37 4.29
CA GLU A 24 -17.25 -55.34 4.61
C GLU A 24 -17.93 -54.08 5.17
N ILE A 25 -19.09 -53.72 4.61
CA ILE A 25 -19.97 -52.65 5.09
C ILE A 25 -20.38 -52.92 6.53
N ASP A 26 -20.88 -54.13 6.82
CA ASP A 26 -21.29 -54.53 8.17
C ASP A 26 -20.15 -54.42 9.19
N VAL A 27 -18.92 -54.75 8.80
CA VAL A 27 -17.74 -54.64 9.68
C VAL A 27 -17.41 -53.17 9.96
N VAL A 28 -17.45 -52.31 8.94
CA VAL A 28 -17.21 -50.87 9.09
C VAL A 28 -18.29 -50.23 9.96
N GLU A 29 -19.56 -50.56 9.75
CA GLU A 29 -20.68 -50.04 10.55
C GLU A 29 -20.61 -50.48 12.00
N ARG A 30 -20.35 -51.77 12.28
CA ARG A 30 -20.13 -52.26 13.66
C ARG A 30 -18.94 -51.58 14.33
N PHE A 31 -17.87 -51.29 13.57
CA PHE A 31 -16.76 -50.50 14.07
C PHE A 31 -17.23 -49.09 14.42
N PHE A 32 -17.91 -48.38 13.52
CA PHE A 32 -18.44 -47.03 13.79
C PHE A 32 -19.42 -46.99 14.98
N ASP A 33 -20.28 -47.99 15.12
CA ASP A 33 -21.23 -48.11 16.24
C ASP A 33 -20.50 -48.28 17.58
N SER A 34 -19.36 -48.98 17.58
CA SER A 34 -18.51 -49.10 18.78
C SER A 34 -17.91 -47.76 19.23
N PHE A 35 -17.71 -46.79 18.32
CA PHE A 35 -17.32 -45.41 18.67
C PHE A 35 -18.53 -44.53 18.98
N SER A 36 -19.65 -44.75 18.29
CA SER A 36 -20.89 -43.98 18.41
C SER A 36 -21.68 -44.30 19.67
N SER A 37 -21.34 -45.39 20.37
CA SER A 37 -21.82 -45.72 21.72
C SER A 37 -21.36 -44.69 22.79
N ARG A 38 -20.54 -43.70 22.43
CA ARG A 38 -20.29 -42.53 23.27
C ARG A 38 -21.36 -41.49 22.98
N PRO A 39 -22.16 -41.06 23.97
CA PRO A 39 -23.18 -40.04 23.75
C PRO A 39 -22.52 -38.82 23.11
N ASN A 40 -23.13 -38.30 22.04
CA ASN A 40 -22.68 -37.10 21.33
C ASN A 40 -22.10 -36.10 22.34
N LEU A 41 -20.77 -35.97 22.38
CA LEU A 41 -20.09 -35.20 23.41
C LEU A 41 -20.63 -33.75 23.40
N SER A 42 -20.91 -33.25 22.19
CA SER A 42 -21.54 -31.95 21.96
C SER A 42 -22.93 -31.76 22.59
N LYS A 43 -23.69 -32.82 22.86
CA LYS A 43 -25.03 -32.77 23.48
C LYS A 43 -25.02 -33.06 24.99
N THR A 44 -23.93 -33.62 25.52
CA THR A 44 -23.79 -33.98 26.94
C THR A 44 -23.03 -32.91 27.73
N LEU A 45 -22.33 -32.00 27.04
CA LEU A 45 -21.60 -30.91 27.69
C LEU A 45 -22.54 -29.76 28.08
N PRO A 46 -22.36 -29.14 29.26
CA PRO A 46 -23.03 -27.89 29.60
C PRO A 46 -22.75 -26.80 28.56
N ASP A 47 -23.75 -25.98 28.25
CA ASP A 47 -23.69 -24.92 27.21
C ASP A 47 -22.45 -24.02 27.29
N HIS A 48 -22.02 -23.70 28.51
CA HIS A 48 -20.85 -22.86 28.75
C HIS A 48 -19.54 -23.52 28.28
N VAL A 49 -19.39 -24.83 28.48
CA VAL A 49 -18.21 -25.61 28.07
C VAL A 49 -18.24 -25.80 26.55
N GLN A 50 -19.41 -26.08 25.97
CA GLN A 50 -19.58 -26.21 24.52
C GLN A 50 -19.21 -24.92 23.79
N LYS A 51 -19.70 -23.77 24.28
CA LYS A 51 -19.41 -22.45 23.71
C LYS A 51 -17.92 -22.11 23.82
N ALA A 52 -17.30 -22.41 24.96
CA ALA A 52 -15.86 -22.20 25.16
C ALA A 52 -15.00 -23.07 24.24
N LEU A 53 -15.34 -24.36 24.07
CA LEU A 53 -14.64 -25.25 23.14
C LEU A 53 -14.80 -24.79 21.69
N LYS A 54 -16.03 -24.46 21.28
CA LYS A 54 -16.30 -23.94 19.93
C LYS A 54 -15.48 -22.69 19.64
N ALA A 55 -15.45 -21.74 20.57
CA ALA A 55 -14.67 -20.52 20.46
C ALA A 55 -13.16 -20.79 20.38
N ARG A 56 -12.63 -21.71 21.21
CA ARG A 56 -11.22 -22.09 21.22
C ARG A 56 -10.78 -22.75 19.92
N ILE A 57 -11.61 -23.63 19.36
CA ILE A 57 -11.33 -24.33 18.09
C ILE A 57 -11.41 -23.34 16.93
N HIS A 58 -12.50 -22.56 16.83
CA HIS A 58 -12.65 -21.53 15.82
C HIS A 58 -11.49 -20.54 15.85
N GLY A 59 -11.10 -20.05 17.03
CA GLY A 59 -9.99 -19.11 17.19
C GLY A 59 -8.65 -19.67 16.69
N ARG A 60 -8.37 -20.96 16.94
CA ARG A 60 -7.16 -21.63 16.44
C ARG A 60 -7.17 -21.79 14.92
N ILE A 61 -8.32 -22.11 14.33
CA ILE A 61 -8.49 -22.25 12.87
C ILE A 61 -8.31 -20.89 12.19
N ILE A 62 -9.04 -19.87 12.65
CA ILE A 62 -8.99 -18.52 12.07
C ILE A 62 -7.56 -17.97 12.13
N LYS A 63 -6.86 -18.11 13.27
CA LYS A 63 -5.47 -17.67 13.43
C LYS A 63 -4.51 -18.40 12.48
N LYS A 64 -4.73 -19.69 12.23
CA LYS A 64 -3.92 -20.49 11.30
C LYS A 64 -4.19 -20.10 9.83
N LEU A 65 -5.43 -19.72 9.50
CA LEU A 65 -5.82 -19.28 8.17
C LEU A 65 -5.38 -17.84 7.87
N THR A 66 -5.50 -16.91 8.83
CA THR A 66 -5.10 -15.49 8.64
C THR A 66 -3.60 -15.32 8.45
N ARG A 67 -2.76 -16.20 9.02
CA ARG A 67 -1.31 -16.14 8.82
C ARG A 67 -0.89 -16.47 7.37
N ARG A 68 -1.72 -17.17 6.59
CA ARG A 68 -1.42 -17.57 5.21
C ARG A 68 -1.75 -16.48 4.17
N ASN A 69 -2.51 -15.46 4.54
CA ASN A 69 -2.99 -14.43 3.63
C ASN A 69 -2.50 -13.03 4.02
N GLN A 70 -1.26 -12.93 4.49
CA GLN A 70 -0.56 -11.65 4.43
C GLN A 70 -0.04 -11.50 3.01
N LYS A 71 -0.95 -11.12 2.11
CA LYS A 71 -0.58 -10.63 0.79
C LYS A 71 0.31 -9.42 0.98
N ILE A 72 1.60 -9.62 0.77
CA ILE A 72 2.55 -8.55 0.55
C ILE A 72 2.03 -7.85 -0.70
N PHE A 73 1.46 -6.66 -0.52
CA PHE A 73 0.80 -5.90 -1.57
C PHE A 73 1.91 -5.38 -2.51
N ASN A 74 2.29 -6.19 -3.50
CA ASN A 74 3.36 -5.89 -4.44
C ASN A 74 2.83 -4.93 -5.51
N PHE A 75 2.89 -3.62 -5.23
CA PHE A 75 2.52 -2.57 -6.17
C PHE A 75 3.71 -1.71 -6.65
N PRO A 76 4.84 -2.32 -7.08
CA PRO A 76 6.00 -1.55 -7.54
C PRO A 76 5.65 -0.67 -8.75
N ARG A 77 4.71 -1.11 -9.60
CA ARG A 77 4.28 -0.35 -10.79
C ARG A 77 3.47 0.90 -10.43
N ILE A 78 2.62 0.85 -9.41
CA ILE A 78 1.84 2.01 -8.96
C ILE A 78 2.73 3.01 -8.22
N ALA A 79 3.64 2.51 -7.38
CA ALA A 79 4.62 3.35 -6.68
C ALA A 79 5.53 4.11 -7.66
N ALA A 80 6.00 3.43 -8.72
CA ALA A 80 6.81 4.07 -9.77
C ALA A 80 6.03 5.18 -10.51
N ALA A 81 4.77 4.94 -10.88
CA ALA A 81 3.94 5.94 -11.55
C ALA A 81 3.67 7.16 -10.64
N ALA A 82 3.38 6.94 -9.36
CA ALA A 82 3.19 8.02 -8.39
C ALA A 82 4.48 8.85 -8.19
N ALA A 83 5.64 8.20 -8.14
CA ALA A 83 6.93 8.88 -8.02
C ALA A 83 7.20 9.79 -9.23
N ILE A 84 6.93 9.32 -10.45
CA ILE A 84 7.08 10.12 -11.68
C ILE A 84 6.15 11.35 -11.63
N LEU A 85 4.90 11.17 -11.23
CA LEU A 85 3.95 12.29 -11.09
C LEU A 85 4.41 13.30 -10.03
N CYS A 86 4.86 12.85 -8.86
CA CYS A 86 5.38 13.73 -7.81
C CYS A 86 6.60 14.52 -8.28
N ILE A 87 7.54 13.89 -8.99
CA ILE A 87 8.71 14.56 -9.55
C ILE A 87 8.26 15.61 -10.57
N ALA A 88 7.40 15.25 -11.52
CA ALA A 88 6.90 16.19 -12.54
C ALA A 88 6.19 17.40 -11.90
N PHE A 89 5.34 17.16 -10.89
CA PHE A 89 4.65 18.23 -10.17
C PHE A 89 5.61 19.13 -9.42
N THR A 90 6.58 18.54 -8.72
CA THR A 90 7.61 19.29 -7.98
C THR A 90 8.47 20.11 -8.92
N SER A 91 8.89 19.55 -10.05
CA SER A 91 9.66 20.25 -11.09
C SER A 91 8.87 21.42 -11.69
N LEU A 92 7.59 21.23 -12.01
CA LEU A 92 6.73 22.32 -12.52
C LEU A 92 6.52 23.42 -11.46
N TYR A 93 6.32 23.04 -10.20
CA TYR A 93 6.16 23.97 -9.09
C TYR A 93 7.42 24.84 -8.89
N LEU A 94 8.60 24.21 -8.86
CA LEU A 94 9.87 24.92 -8.74
C LEU A 94 10.17 25.78 -9.98
N TYR A 95 9.81 25.32 -11.18
CA TYR A 95 9.95 26.09 -12.41
C TYR A 95 9.11 27.38 -12.38
N LYS A 96 7.88 27.33 -11.87
CA LYS A 96 7.05 28.54 -11.70
C LYS A 96 7.60 29.49 -10.65
N ILE A 97 8.16 28.98 -9.56
CA ILE A 97 8.79 29.80 -8.51
C ILE A 97 10.05 30.51 -9.02
N THR A 98 10.85 29.84 -9.86
CA THR A 98 12.14 30.36 -10.31
C THR A 98 12.05 31.24 -11.58
N GLN A 99 10.89 31.29 -12.25
CA GLN A 99 10.65 32.24 -13.33
C GLN A 99 10.57 33.67 -12.79
N SER A 100 11.74 34.27 -12.54
CA SER A 100 11.87 35.71 -12.34
C SER A 100 11.61 36.39 -13.69
N ASN A 101 10.48 37.07 -13.81
CA ASN A 101 10.15 37.91 -14.96
C ASN A 101 10.99 39.18 -14.94
N ASN A 102 12.31 39.02 -15.08
CA ASN A 102 13.25 40.14 -15.06
C ASN A 102 13.12 40.93 -16.35
N GLN A 103 12.94 42.23 -16.22
CA GLN A 103 12.99 43.13 -17.38
C GLN A 103 14.45 43.46 -17.67
N GLU A 104 14.88 43.20 -18.91
CA GLU A 104 16.20 43.60 -19.41
C GLU A 104 16.05 44.86 -20.25
N LEU A 105 16.77 45.91 -19.86
CA LEU A 105 16.89 47.14 -20.64
C LEU A 105 18.34 47.31 -21.08
N THR A 106 18.53 47.45 -22.39
CA THR A 106 19.84 47.66 -23.02
C THR A 106 19.83 48.96 -23.78
N LEU A 107 20.69 49.91 -23.37
CA LEU A 107 20.89 51.17 -24.09
C LEU A 107 21.97 51.02 -25.16
N THR A 108 21.72 51.57 -26.34
CA THR A 108 22.72 51.69 -27.41
C THR A 108 23.70 52.82 -27.11
N ASN A 109 24.91 52.72 -27.69
CA ASN A 109 26.05 53.58 -27.38
C ASN A 109 25.72 55.07 -27.60
N GLY A 110 26.02 55.90 -26.60
CA GLY A 110 25.89 57.37 -26.66
C GLY A 110 24.61 57.96 -26.03
N GLN A 111 23.65 57.14 -25.58
CA GLN A 111 22.41 57.62 -24.95
C GLN A 111 22.44 57.46 -23.43
N GLN A 112 22.04 58.52 -22.70
CA GLN A 112 21.71 58.47 -21.28
C GLN A 112 20.19 58.49 -21.14
N GLN A 113 19.64 57.51 -20.43
CA GLN A 113 18.20 57.44 -20.19
C GLN A 113 17.92 57.44 -18.68
N ARG A 114 17.01 58.32 -18.27
CA ARG A 114 16.50 58.36 -16.90
C ARG A 114 15.23 57.52 -16.83
N ILE A 115 15.24 56.49 -15.99
CA ILE A 115 14.12 55.56 -15.82
C ILE A 115 13.57 55.75 -14.42
N VAL A 116 12.24 55.78 -14.31
CA VAL A 116 11.52 55.76 -13.02
C VAL A 116 10.98 54.36 -12.84
N LEU A 117 11.41 53.66 -11.79
CA LEU A 117 10.95 52.32 -11.47
C LEU A 117 9.55 52.38 -10.84
N GLU A 118 8.87 51.23 -10.72
CA GLU A 118 7.53 51.14 -10.11
C GLU A 118 7.49 51.63 -8.66
N ASP A 119 8.62 51.61 -7.95
CA ASP A 119 8.77 52.11 -6.59
C ASP A 119 9.05 53.63 -6.49
N GLY A 120 9.11 54.33 -7.63
CA GLY A 120 9.42 55.75 -7.71
C GLY A 120 10.92 56.08 -7.70
N THR A 121 11.80 55.07 -7.58
CA THR A 121 13.24 55.25 -7.63
C THR A 121 13.66 55.74 -9.03
N LYS A 122 14.48 56.79 -9.07
CA LYS A 122 14.99 57.37 -10.32
C LYS A 122 16.40 56.87 -10.58
N VAL A 123 16.58 56.03 -11.60
CA VAL A 123 17.89 55.50 -12.00
C VAL A 123 18.31 56.16 -13.31
N THR A 124 19.53 56.68 -13.34
CA THR A 124 20.17 57.18 -14.57
C THR A 124 21.07 56.09 -15.11
N LEU A 125 20.79 55.60 -16.31
CA LEU A 125 21.58 54.56 -16.96
C LEU A 125 22.46 55.20 -18.04
N ASN A 126 23.76 54.90 -17.99
CA ASN A 126 24.74 55.41 -18.95
C ASN A 126 24.78 54.54 -20.22
N ALA A 127 25.39 55.09 -21.27
CA ALA A 127 25.64 54.37 -22.51
C ALA A 127 26.40 53.06 -22.25
N SER A 128 25.97 51.98 -22.90
CA SER A 128 26.56 50.64 -22.76
C SER A 128 26.37 49.98 -21.38
N SER A 129 25.54 50.54 -20.49
CA SER A 129 25.20 49.89 -19.22
C SER A 129 23.96 48.99 -19.36
N LYS A 130 23.98 47.85 -18.66
CA LYS A 130 22.88 46.88 -18.59
C LYS A 130 22.33 46.83 -17.17
N ILE A 131 21.01 46.90 -17.01
CA ILE A 131 20.33 46.69 -15.73
C ILE A 131 19.32 45.55 -15.85
N ILE A 132 19.32 44.67 -14.85
CA ILE A 132 18.36 43.58 -14.69
C ILE A 132 17.68 43.81 -13.35
N TYR A 133 16.36 43.97 -13.33
CA TYR A 133 15.61 44.16 -12.09
C TYR A 133 14.27 43.42 -12.10
N PRO A 134 13.80 42.94 -10.93
CA PRO A 134 12.45 42.40 -10.77
C PRO A 134 11.40 43.53 -10.82
N PRO A 135 10.23 43.32 -11.45
CA PRO A 135 9.18 44.33 -11.57
C PRO A 135 8.64 44.83 -10.22
N HIS A 136 8.65 44.01 -9.17
CA HIS A 136 8.05 44.36 -7.86
C HIS A 136 9.04 44.44 -6.70
N SER A 137 10.34 44.56 -6.95
CA SER A 137 11.33 44.66 -5.87
C SER A 137 11.56 46.10 -5.42
N LYS A 138 11.42 46.35 -4.11
CA LYS A 138 12.01 47.53 -3.46
C LYS A 138 13.53 47.33 -3.43
N ILE A 139 14.29 48.05 -4.26
CA ILE A 139 15.75 47.91 -4.27
C ILE A 139 16.33 48.86 -3.21
N PRO A 140 16.96 48.38 -2.12
CA PRO A 140 17.79 49.24 -1.30
C PRO A 140 19.03 49.63 -2.11
N ALA A 141 19.31 50.93 -2.15
CA ALA A 141 20.33 51.56 -2.96
C ALA A 141 21.76 51.00 -2.72
N HIS A 142 22.15 50.00 -3.50
CA HIS A 142 23.55 49.73 -3.84
C HIS A 142 23.62 49.20 -5.27
N VAL A 143 23.62 50.14 -6.21
CA VAL A 143 23.88 49.86 -7.63
C VAL A 143 25.38 49.63 -7.79
N LYS A 144 25.80 48.39 -8.06
CA LYS A 144 27.14 48.11 -8.59
C LYS A 144 27.09 48.33 -10.10
N LEU A 145 27.71 49.41 -10.55
CA LEU A 145 28.03 49.63 -11.95
C LEU A 145 29.15 48.65 -12.34
N LEU A 146 28.89 47.82 -13.35
CA LEU A 146 29.92 47.13 -14.14
C LEU A 146 30.14 47.91 -15.44
#